data_AF-A0A2V9X145-F1
#
_entry.id   AF-A0A2V9X145-F1
#
_cell.length_a   1.000
_cell.length_b   1.000
_cell.length_c   1.000
_cell.angle_alpha   90.00
_cell.angle_beta   90.00
_cell.angle_gamma   90.00
#
_symmetry.space_group_name_H-M   'P 1'
#
loop_
_entity.id
_entity.type
_entity.pdbx_description
1 polymer ?
#
loop_
_entity_poly.entity_id
_entity_poly.type
_entity_poly.pdbx_seq_one_letter_code
_entity_poly.pdbx_strand_id
1 'polypeptide(L)'
;MAKSLKNLSSRTTATTAPSSSRNAAGDSWQLQSAKAKFSEVFRRARNEGPQRITRQGKEGVVMVAEEQYDRLVGKSHQPKSLVQFFRASPLVGVELDLERERDSGRDIEL
;
A
#
# COMPACT_ATOMS: atom_id res chain seq x y z
N MET A 1 -51.85 4.13 22.14
CA MET A 1 -52.58 3.29 21.15
C MET A 1 -52.76 4.09 19.87
N ALA A 2 -52.91 3.39 18.72
CA ALA A 2 -52.93 3.84 17.31
C ALA A 2 -51.52 4.11 16.72
N LYS A 3 -50.82 3.10 16.18
CA LYS A 3 -50.97 2.36 14.90
C LYS A 3 -50.16 2.97 13.76
N SER A 4 -49.12 2.22 13.40
CA SER A 4 -48.33 2.17 12.16
C SER A 4 -49.19 2.29 10.88
N LEU A 5 -48.62 2.81 9.78
CA LEU A 5 -48.38 2.06 8.53
C LEU A 5 -47.60 2.91 7.48
N LYS A 6 -46.47 2.35 7.06
CA LYS A 6 -45.85 2.30 5.71
C LYS A 6 -45.53 3.61 4.96
N ASN A 7 -44.25 3.76 4.63
CA ASN A 7 -43.88 3.74 3.22
C ASN A 7 -42.49 3.14 2.98
N LEU A 8 -42.46 2.33 1.92
CA LEU A 8 -41.37 1.50 1.42
C LEU A 8 -41.08 1.99 0.00
N SER A 9 -39.85 2.43 -0.28
CA SER A 9 -39.23 2.53 -1.61
C SER A 9 -37.75 2.81 -1.39
N SER A 10 -36.88 1.81 -1.41
CA SER A 10 -36.25 1.19 -2.58
C SER A 10 -34.83 1.73 -2.81
N ARG A 11 -33.88 1.01 -2.18
CA ARG A 11 -32.61 0.51 -2.74
C ARG A 11 -31.95 1.40 -3.81
N THR A 12 -30.86 2.07 -3.44
CA THR A 12 -29.70 2.24 -4.31
C THR A 12 -28.47 1.81 -3.53
N THR A 13 -27.92 0.66 -3.93
CA THR A 13 -26.65 0.13 -3.47
C THR A 13 -25.54 0.88 -4.19
N ALA A 14 -25.00 1.91 -3.55
CA ALA A 14 -23.66 2.40 -3.88
C ALA A 14 -22.69 1.59 -3.04
N THR A 15 -22.00 0.67 -3.71
CA THR A 15 -20.87 -0.12 -3.22
C THR A 15 -19.93 0.76 -2.40
N THR A 16 -19.95 0.56 -1.08
CA THR A 16 -18.92 1.05 -0.17
C THR A 16 -17.62 0.36 -0.56
N ALA A 17 -16.79 1.04 -1.34
CA ALA A 17 -15.38 0.69 -1.44
C ALA A 17 -14.80 0.69 -0.01
N PRO A 18 -14.00 -0.31 0.39
CA PRO A 18 -13.38 -0.28 1.70
C PRO A 18 -12.41 0.89 1.72
N SER A 19 -12.81 2.00 2.33
CA SER A 19 -11.88 3.01 2.79
C SER A 19 -11.00 2.33 3.83
N SER A 20 -9.87 1.79 3.37
CA SER A 20 -8.83 1.28 4.24
C SER A 20 -8.14 2.48 4.88
N SER A 21 -8.86 3.15 5.78
CA SER A 21 -8.27 3.89 6.88
C SER A 21 -7.51 2.86 7.71
N ARG A 22 -6.30 2.51 7.26
CA ARG A 22 -5.30 1.92 8.15
C ARG A 22 -5.01 3.02 9.16
N ASN A 23 -5.80 3.02 10.23
CA ASN A 23 -5.43 3.61 11.50
C ASN A 23 -4.13 2.95 11.93
N ALA A 24 -3.00 3.46 11.42
CA ALA A 24 -1.67 3.19 11.94
C ALA A 24 -1.40 3.96 13.25
N ALA A 25 -2.47 4.27 13.99
CA ALA A 25 -2.43 4.79 15.35
C ALA A 25 -2.42 3.67 16.40
N GLY A 26 -2.54 2.40 15.97
CA GLY A 26 -2.34 1.22 16.82
C GLY A 26 -0.94 0.63 16.64
N ASP A 27 -0.22 0.45 17.74
CA ASP A 27 1.00 -0.35 17.91
C ASP A 27 2.32 0.16 17.29
N SER A 28 2.70 1.40 17.60
CA SER A 28 4.12 1.78 17.53
C SER A 28 4.83 1.54 18.86
N TRP A 29 5.95 0.83 18.83
CA TRP A 29 6.80 0.60 19.99
C TRP A 29 7.66 1.84 20.27
N GLN A 30 7.70 2.33 21.51
CA GLN A 30 8.78 3.22 21.92
C GLN A 30 10.10 2.44 21.96
N LEU A 31 11.21 3.09 21.60
CA LEU A 31 12.52 2.44 21.49
C LEU A 31 12.94 1.73 22.77
N GLN A 32 12.65 2.33 23.93
CA GLN A 32 12.93 1.73 25.23
C GLN A 32 12.11 0.44 25.44
N SER A 33 10.81 0.47 25.11
CA SER A 33 9.93 -0.70 25.21
C SER A 33 10.31 -1.79 24.21
N ALA A 34 10.69 -1.42 22.99
CA ALA A 34 11.18 -2.36 21.98
C ALA A 34 12.47 -3.04 22.43
N LYS A 35 13.40 -2.31 23.07
CA LYS A 35 14.62 -2.89 23.64
C LYS A 35 14.31 -3.89 24.76
N ALA A 36 13.37 -3.56 25.65
CA ALA A 36 12.98 -4.43 26.76
C ALA A 36 12.20 -5.69 26.30
N LYS A 37 11.46 -5.59 25.19
CA LYS A 37 10.58 -6.65 24.67
C LYS A 37 10.98 -7.10 23.26
N PHE A 38 12.27 -7.08 22.95
CA PHE A 38 12.76 -7.28 21.58
C PHE A 38 12.28 -8.61 20.96
N SER A 39 12.28 -9.69 21.74
CA SER A 39 11.78 -10.99 21.29
C SER A 39 10.30 -10.98 20.90
N GLU A 40 9.48 -10.17 21.60
CA GLU A 40 8.08 -10.01 21.26
C GLU A 40 7.93 -9.22 19.95
N VAL A 41 8.65 -8.10 19.81
CA VAL A 41 8.65 -7.31 18.57
C VAL A 41 9.09 -8.16 17.38
N PHE A 42 10.13 -8.97 17.56
CA PHE A 42 10.63 -9.90 16.54
C PHE A 42 9.58 -10.95 16.14
N ARG A 43 8.93 -11.59 17.12
CA ARG A 43 7.86 -12.56 16.87
C ARG A 43 6.69 -11.92 16.11
N ARG A 44 6.25 -10.72 16.52
CA ARG A 44 5.18 -9.98 15.85
C ARG A 44 5.59 -9.58 14.42
N ALA A 45 6.83 -9.13 14.23
CA ALA A 45 7.35 -8.80 12.90
C ALA A 45 7.30 -9.98 11.92
N ARG A 46 7.52 -11.21 12.40
CA ARG A 46 7.45 -12.44 11.60
C ARG A 46 6.02 -12.94 11.36
N ASN A 47 5.15 -12.87 12.37
CA ASN A 47 3.85 -13.56 12.35
C ASN A 47 2.66 -12.63 12.07
N GLU A 48 2.74 -11.38 12.50
CA GLU A 48 1.66 -10.39 12.47
C GLU A 48 1.93 -9.28 11.45
N GLY A 49 3.19 -9.12 11.03
CA GLY A 49 3.63 -8.19 10.00
C GLY A 49 4.47 -7.02 10.55
N PRO A 50 4.76 -6.01 9.72
CA PRO A 50 5.71 -4.94 10.03
C PRO A 50 5.44 -4.22 11.36
N GLN A 51 6.47 -4.07 12.20
CA GLN A 51 6.38 -3.42 13.50
C GLN A 51 7.11 -2.08 13.48
N ARG A 52 6.43 -1.00 13.85
CA ARG A 52 7.03 0.34 13.89
C ARG A 52 7.66 0.59 15.26
N ILE A 53 8.91 1.03 15.27
CA ILE A 53 9.65 1.42 16.49
C ILE A 53 9.99 2.91 16.37
N THR A 54 9.75 3.69 17.42
CA THR A 54 9.98 5.14 17.42
C THR A 54 10.79 5.60 18.63
N ARG A 55 11.58 6.66 18.45
CA ARG A 55 12.25 7.39 19.52
C ARG A 55 11.53 8.73 19.71
N GLN A 56 10.93 8.91 20.88
CA GLN A 56 10.18 10.14 21.24
C GLN A 56 9.10 10.52 20.22
N GLY A 57 8.53 9.52 19.52
CA GLY A 57 7.47 9.71 18.52
C GLY A 57 7.89 10.44 17.22
N LYS A 58 9.16 10.82 17.05
CA LYS A 58 9.63 11.58 15.88
C LYS A 58 10.46 10.76 14.92
N GLU A 59 11.53 10.15 15.43
CA GLU A 59 12.37 9.26 14.64
C GLU A 59 11.82 7.84 14.72
N GLY A 60 11.78 7.10 13.62
CA GLY A 60 11.30 5.73 13.67
C GLY A 60 11.89 4.83 12.60
N VAL A 61 11.97 3.56 12.95
CA VAL A 61 12.35 2.46 12.08
C VAL A 61 11.21 1.46 12.01
N VAL A 62 11.21 0.60 11.00
CA VAL A 62 10.23 -0.48 10.87
C VAL A 62 11.00 -1.80 10.83
N MET A 63 10.64 -2.72 11.71
CA MET A 63 11.11 -4.10 11.66
C MET A 63 10.19 -4.89 10.75
N VAL A 64 10.76 -5.54 9.75
CA VAL A 64 10.08 -6.41 8.80
C VAL A 64 10.75 -7.77 8.80
N ALA A 65 9.98 -8.83 8.50
CA ALA A 65 10.56 -10.14 8.24
C ALA A 65 11.48 -10.06 7.01
N GLU A 66 12.56 -10.84 7.02
CA GLU A 66 13.56 -10.87 5.95
C GLU A 66 12.93 -11.22 4.60
N GLU A 67 12.05 -12.22 4.55
CA GLU A 67 11.41 -12.65 3.31
C GLU A 67 10.46 -11.58 2.76
N GLN A 68 9.91 -10.73 3.62
CA GLN A 68 9.11 -9.58 3.22
C GLN A 68 9.99 -8.44 2.71
N TYR A 69 11.13 -8.20 3.37
CA TYR A 69 12.13 -7.23 2.93
C TYR A 69 12.66 -7.59 1.54
N ASP A 70 13.00 -8.86 1.29
CA ASP A 70 13.52 -9.33 0.01
C ASP A 70 12.53 -9.10 -1.14
N ARG A 71 11.23 -9.37 -0.90
CA ARG A 71 10.16 -9.08 -1.88
C ARG A 71 10.03 -7.58 -2.16
N LEU A 72 10.15 -6.74 -1.13
CA LEU A 72 10.01 -5.29 -1.25
C LEU A 72 11.22 -4.66 -1.96
N VAL A 73 12.42 -5.07 -1.58
CA VAL A 73 13.66 -4.51 -2.13
C VAL A 73 13.96 -5.07 -3.50
N GLY A 74 13.41 -6.24 -3.86
CA GLY A 74 13.25 -6.68 -5.24
C GLY A 74 14.53 -6.67 -6.06
N LYS A 75 15.73 -6.65 -5.44
CA LYS A 75 17.01 -6.62 -6.16
C LYS A 75 17.19 -7.86 -7.04
N SER A 76 16.51 -8.96 -6.69
CA SER A 76 16.44 -10.20 -7.46
C SER A 76 15.44 -10.18 -8.62
N HIS A 77 14.47 -9.25 -8.63
CA HIS A 77 13.46 -9.09 -9.67
C HIS A 77 13.58 -7.80 -10.47
N GLN A 78 14.52 -6.91 -10.12
CA GLN A 78 14.83 -5.77 -10.96
C GLN A 78 15.47 -6.28 -12.25
N PRO A 79 14.87 -6.00 -13.41
CA PRO A 79 15.42 -6.40 -14.69
C PRO A 79 16.78 -5.73 -14.86
N LYS A 80 17.78 -6.48 -15.38
CA LYS A 80 19.15 -5.96 -15.56
C LYS A 80 19.22 -4.75 -16.48
N SER A 81 18.18 -4.55 -17.30
CA SER A 81 17.98 -3.39 -18.15
C SER A 81 16.49 -3.13 -18.40
N LEU A 82 16.17 -1.90 -18.81
CA LEU A 82 14.83 -1.54 -19.27
C LEU A 82 14.36 -2.41 -20.45
N VAL A 83 15.28 -2.84 -21.33
CA VAL A 83 14.96 -3.74 -22.44
C VAL A 83 14.51 -5.11 -21.92
N GLN A 84 15.21 -5.66 -20.93
CA GLN A 84 14.84 -6.95 -20.34
C GLN A 84 13.46 -6.88 -19.65
N PHE A 85 13.15 -5.76 -19.01
CA PHE A 85 11.84 -5.51 -18.40
C PHE A 85 10.71 -5.68 -19.42
N PHE A 86 10.77 -4.93 -20.52
CA PHE A 86 9.72 -4.95 -21.54
C PHE A 86 9.61 -6.31 -22.23
N ARG A 87 10.74 -7.02 -22.40
CA ARG A 87 10.73 -8.38 -22.96
C ARG A 87 10.11 -9.44 -22.04
N ALA A 88 10.24 -9.28 -20.73
CA ALA A 88 9.66 -10.19 -19.74
C ALA A 88 8.21 -9.82 -19.37
N SER A 89 7.73 -8.67 -19.84
CA SER A 89 6.37 -8.20 -19.59
C SER A 89 5.34 -9.15 -20.23
N PRO A 90 4.21 -9.44 -19.57
CA PRO A 90 3.05 -10.11 -20.18
C PRO A 90 2.50 -9.38 -21.42
N LEU A 91 2.87 -8.11 -21.62
CA LEU A 91 2.50 -7.29 -22.77
C LEU A 91 3.50 -7.41 -23.94
N VAL A 92 4.44 -8.35 -23.88
CA VAL A 92 5.34 -8.63 -25.00
C VAL A 92 4.52 -9.04 -26.23
N GLY A 93 4.82 -8.43 -27.38
CA GLY A 93 4.11 -8.70 -28.64
C GLY A 93 2.77 -8.00 -28.80
N VAL A 94 2.34 -7.17 -27.84
CA VAL A 94 1.23 -6.24 -28.06
C VAL A 94 1.68 -5.19 -29.08
N GLU A 95 0.81 -4.95 -30.06
CA GLU A 95 1.03 -3.90 -31.06
C GLU A 95 0.77 -2.54 -30.40
N LEU A 96 1.78 -1.68 -30.41
CA LEU A 96 1.71 -0.33 -29.86
C LEU A 96 1.55 0.64 -31.01
N ASP A 97 0.58 1.53 -30.91
CA ASP A 97 0.53 2.72 -31.74
C ASP A 97 1.65 3.67 -31.26
N LEU A 98 2.67 3.83 -32.10
CA LEU A 98 3.82 4.68 -31.85
C LEU A 98 3.73 6.00 -32.60
N GLU A 99 2.58 6.29 -33.23
CA GLU A 99 2.35 7.58 -33.85
C GLU A 99 2.44 8.69 -32.80
N ARG A 100 3.16 9.74 -33.17
CA ARG A 100 3.31 10.89 -32.30
C ARG A 100 2.01 11.66 -32.29
N GLU A 101 1.27 11.55 -31.20
CA GLU A 101 0.14 12.44 -30.94
C GLU A 101 0.65 13.89 -30.83
N ARG A 102 0.13 14.77 -31.69
CA ARG A 102 0.42 16.20 -31.64
C ARG A 102 -0.47 16.86 -30.61
N ASP A 103 -0.24 16.55 -29.34
CA ASP A 103 -0.84 17.28 -28.23
C ASP A 103 -0.10 18.62 -28.06
N SER A 104 -0.86 19.72 -28.10
CA SER A 104 -0.37 21.08 -27.86
C SER A 104 -0.25 21.44 -26.38
N GLY A 105 -0.57 20.51 -25.47
CA GLY A 105 -0.56 20.76 -24.03
C GLY A 105 -1.75 21.61 -23.60
N ARG A 106 -1.74 22.05 -22.33
CA ARG A 106 -2.77 22.96 -21.80
C ARG A 106 -2.42 24.40 -22.10
N ASP A 107 -3.43 25.20 -22.44
CA ASP A 107 -3.31 26.66 -22.51
C ASP A 107 -2.79 27.21 -21.19
N ILE A 108 -1.69 27.96 -21.28
CA ILE A 108 -1.06 28.69 -20.17
C ILE A 108 -0.82 30.13 -20.61
N GLU A 109 -1.27 31.08 -19.79
CA GLU A 109 -0.94 32.49 -19.95
C GLU A 109 0.48 32.74 -19.41
N LEU A 110 1.34 33.36 -20.23
CA LEU A 110 2.74 33.70 -19.91
C LEU A 110 2.88 35.14 -19.43
#